data_AF-A0A6J4S5V7-F1
#
_entry.id   AF-A0A6J4S5V7-F1
#
_cell.length_a   1.000
_cell.length_b   1.000
_cell.length_c   1.000
_cell.angle_alpha   90.00
_cell.angle_beta   90.00
_cell.angle_gamma   90.00
#
_symmetry.space_group_name_H-M   'P 1'
#
loop_
_entity.id
_entity.type
_entity.pdbx_description
1 polymer ?
#
loop_
_entity_poly.entity_id
_entity_poly.type
_entity_poly.pdbx_seq_one_letter_code
_entity_poly.pdbx_strand_id
1 'polypeptide(L)'
;VDEARHMQFFYRFYREVIGIDNPDFEARLDRVREELNEAFGKLFDEALVEAGQRLIADPSDREAKVEFITTYHMVIEGALALTGQNFVTRYMEENDVFPGFVEGFGNVARDEHRHVAYGTWWLQQNAGSDDALAERMQAKLQELIPVAAGVLVPPGADPSEEWQILGYSSNEVNEFAFKSLSRRLKAIGVPLQGAATPA
;
A
#
# COMPACT_ATOMS: atom_id res chain seq x y z
N VAL A 1 -4.48 9.88 13.80
CA VAL A 1 -3.36 10.68 14.33
C VAL A 1 -2.03 10.24 13.71
N ASP A 2 -1.86 8.95 13.40
CA ASP A 2 -0.63 8.37 12.86
C ASP A 2 -0.33 8.85 11.44
N GLU A 3 -1.29 8.73 10.51
CA GLU A 3 -1.17 9.23 9.11
C GLU A 3 -0.70 10.69 9.00
N ALA A 4 -1.21 11.57 9.86
CA ALA A 4 -0.82 12.97 9.86
C ALA A 4 0.66 13.15 10.26
N ARG A 5 1.17 12.32 11.17
CA ARG A 5 2.58 12.31 11.56
C ARG A 5 3.46 11.71 10.46
N HIS A 6 2.98 10.69 9.76
CA HIS A 6 3.69 10.09 8.64
C HIS A 6 3.83 11.07 7.48
N MET A 7 2.74 11.78 7.14
CA MET A 7 2.76 12.86 6.16
C MET A 7 3.77 13.97 6.54
N GLN A 8 3.79 14.39 7.81
CA GLN A 8 4.77 15.36 8.30
C GLN A 8 6.21 14.85 8.20
N PHE A 9 6.45 13.56 8.48
CA PHE A 9 7.77 12.94 8.34
C PHE A 9 8.27 13.01 6.89
N PHE A 10 7.48 12.53 5.93
CA PHE A 10 7.86 12.58 4.51
C PHE A 10 8.00 14.02 4.01
N TYR A 11 7.07 14.90 4.37
CA TYR A 11 7.15 16.32 4.03
C TYR A 11 8.46 16.97 4.50
N ARG A 12 8.86 16.70 5.76
CA ARG A 12 10.13 17.20 6.29
C ARG A 12 11.33 16.58 5.58
N PHE A 13 11.30 15.29 5.25
CA PHE A 13 12.38 14.66 4.51
C PHE A 13 12.58 15.29 3.12
N TYR A 14 11.51 15.47 2.35
CA TYR A 14 11.58 16.10 1.02
C TYR A 14 12.06 17.56 1.09
N ARG A 15 11.65 18.30 2.12
CA ARG A 15 12.04 19.70 2.30
C ARG A 15 13.47 19.86 2.84
N GLU A 16 13.81 19.15 3.91
CA GLU A 16 15.03 19.38 4.70
C GLU A 16 16.22 18.56 4.20
N VAL A 17 15.99 17.43 3.52
CA VAL A 17 17.06 16.51 3.09
C VAL A 17 17.18 16.45 1.57
N ILE A 18 16.09 16.20 0.85
CA ILE A 18 16.12 16.16 -0.63
C ILE A 18 16.28 17.57 -1.20
N GLY A 19 15.74 18.58 -0.51
CA GLY A 19 15.86 19.98 -0.91
C GLY A 19 14.95 20.37 -2.07
N ILE A 20 13.73 19.80 -2.14
CA ILE A 20 12.72 20.26 -3.09
C ILE A 20 12.23 21.65 -2.64
N ASP A 21 12.85 22.69 -3.22
CA ASP A 21 12.67 24.10 -2.89
C ASP A 21 11.47 24.73 -3.63
N ASN A 22 10.28 24.21 -3.34
CA ASN A 22 9.01 24.77 -3.80
C ASN A 22 8.37 25.62 -2.67
N PRO A 23 7.62 26.68 -3.03
CA PRO A 23 7.23 27.76 -2.12
C PRO A 23 6.34 27.31 -0.96
N ASP A 24 5.48 26.31 -1.17
CA ASP A 24 4.52 25.84 -0.19
C ASP A 24 4.34 24.31 -0.21
N PHE A 25 3.31 23.79 0.46
CA PHE A 25 3.02 22.36 0.52
C PHE A 25 2.50 21.84 -0.82
N GLU A 26 1.53 22.54 -1.42
CA GLU A 26 0.88 22.13 -2.67
C GLU A 26 1.87 22.11 -3.83
N ALA A 27 2.70 23.15 -3.98
CA ALA A 27 3.70 23.20 -5.03
C ALA A 27 4.78 22.11 -4.90
N ARG A 28 5.07 21.64 -3.67
CA ARG A 28 5.93 20.46 -3.45
C ARG A 28 5.21 19.18 -3.86
N LEU A 29 3.93 19.06 -3.50
CA LEU A 29 3.12 17.90 -3.85
C LEU A 29 3.01 17.77 -5.37
N ASP A 30 2.68 18.85 -6.08
CA ASP A 30 2.62 18.90 -7.54
C ASP A 30 3.91 18.41 -8.18
N ARG A 31 5.08 18.88 -7.69
CA ARG A 31 6.37 18.43 -8.20
C ARG A 31 6.59 16.94 -7.98
N VAL A 32 6.34 16.41 -6.78
CA VAL A 32 6.52 14.97 -6.49
C VAL A 32 5.54 14.13 -7.30
N ARG A 33 4.34 14.64 -7.58
CA ARG A 33 3.32 13.95 -8.39
C ARG A 33 3.75 13.73 -9.84
N GLU A 34 4.67 14.53 -10.39
CA GLU A 34 5.25 14.31 -11.72
C GLU A 34 6.06 13.00 -11.81
N GLU A 35 6.53 12.46 -10.69
CA GLU A 35 7.31 11.22 -10.63
C GLU A 35 6.42 9.96 -10.47
N LEU A 36 5.10 10.15 -10.32
CA LEU A 36 4.16 9.05 -10.09
C LEU A 36 3.68 8.45 -11.41
N ASN A 37 3.54 7.13 -11.43
CA ASN A 37 2.97 6.41 -12.58
C ASN A 37 1.43 6.43 -12.55
N GLU A 38 0.81 6.10 -13.69
CA GLU A 38 -0.66 6.08 -13.82
C GLU A 38 -1.34 5.12 -12.83
N ALA A 39 -0.68 4.01 -12.50
CA ALA A 39 -1.22 3.03 -11.56
C ALA A 39 -1.35 3.61 -10.14
N PHE A 40 -0.43 4.50 -9.75
CA PHE A 40 -0.55 5.24 -8.49
C PHE A 40 -1.81 6.10 -8.48
N GLY A 41 -2.06 6.87 -9.53
CA GLY A 41 -3.25 7.73 -9.63
C GLY A 41 -4.55 6.92 -9.56
N LYS A 42 -4.63 5.82 -10.32
CA LYS A 42 -5.78 4.90 -10.29
C LYS A 42 -6.04 4.33 -8.90
N LEU A 43 -4.99 3.97 -8.15
CA LEU A 43 -5.16 3.38 -6.82
C LEU A 43 -5.50 4.43 -5.75
N PHE A 44 -4.73 5.52 -5.70
CA PHE A 44 -4.79 6.48 -4.59
C PHE A 44 -5.78 7.61 -4.85
N ASP A 45 -5.84 8.16 -6.06
CA ASP A 45 -6.69 9.33 -6.36
C ASP A 45 -8.09 8.92 -6.83
N GLU A 46 -8.24 7.72 -7.40
CA GLU A 46 -9.54 7.19 -7.86
C GLU A 46 -10.07 6.14 -6.89
N ALA A 47 -9.54 4.92 -6.89
CA ALA A 47 -10.15 3.78 -6.19
C ALA A 47 -10.28 3.99 -4.66
N LEU A 48 -9.26 4.54 -4.01
CA LEU A 48 -9.31 4.84 -2.58
C LEU A 48 -10.30 5.98 -2.28
N VAL A 49 -10.26 7.06 -3.07
CA VAL A 49 -11.14 8.22 -2.87
C VAL A 49 -12.60 7.83 -3.04
N GLU A 50 -12.93 7.08 -4.10
CA GLU A 50 -14.28 6.60 -4.37
C GLU A 50 -14.80 5.68 -3.25
N ALA A 51 -13.98 4.72 -2.81
CA ALA A 51 -14.33 3.84 -1.69
C ALA A 51 -14.58 4.63 -0.39
N GLY A 52 -13.75 5.64 -0.12
CA GLY A 52 -13.90 6.52 1.03
C GLY A 52 -15.16 7.38 0.95
N GLN A 53 -15.43 7.99 -0.20
CA GLN A 53 -16.62 8.81 -0.43
C GLN A 53 -17.91 7.99 -0.28
N ARG A 54 -17.95 6.77 -0.83
CA ARG A 54 -19.10 5.85 -0.66
C ARG A 54 -19.36 5.56 0.82
N LEU A 55 -18.32 5.24 1.59
CA LEU A 55 -18.46 4.94 3.01
C LEU A 55 -18.85 6.18 3.85
N ILE A 56 -18.41 7.38 3.45
CA ILE A 56 -18.83 8.64 4.08
C ILE A 56 -20.33 8.89 3.82
N ALA A 57 -20.79 8.62 2.59
CA ALA A 57 -22.18 8.83 2.20
C ALA A 57 -23.14 7.89 2.95
N ASP A 58 -22.75 6.63 3.15
CA ASP A 58 -23.48 5.68 3.99
C ASP A 58 -22.51 4.83 4.86
N PRO A 59 -22.25 5.27 6.12
CA PRO A 59 -21.39 4.52 7.04
C PRO A 59 -21.96 3.17 7.48
N SER A 60 -23.24 2.89 7.21
CA SER A 60 -23.90 1.62 7.55
C SER A 60 -23.79 0.56 6.44
N ASP A 61 -23.35 0.95 5.23
CA ASP A 61 -23.10 0.03 4.11
C ASP A 61 -21.91 -0.89 4.43
N ARG A 62 -22.22 -2.15 4.76
CA ARG A 62 -21.22 -3.17 5.08
C ARG A 62 -20.36 -3.54 3.88
N GLU A 63 -20.91 -3.54 2.67
CA GLU A 63 -20.15 -3.84 1.45
C GLU A 63 -19.16 -2.72 1.14
N ALA A 64 -19.60 -1.46 1.25
CA ALA A 64 -18.70 -0.29 1.11
C ALA A 64 -17.56 -0.35 2.12
N LYS A 65 -17.84 -0.76 3.36
CA LYS A 65 -16.82 -0.89 4.41
C LYS A 65 -15.84 -2.02 4.13
N VAL A 66 -16.30 -3.16 3.61
CA VAL A 66 -15.43 -4.25 3.15
C VAL A 66 -14.52 -3.79 2.02
N GLU A 67 -15.07 -3.09 1.03
CA GLU A 67 -14.28 -2.54 -0.09
C GLU A 67 -13.23 -1.55 0.40
N PHE A 68 -13.62 -0.58 1.24
CA PHE A 68 -12.70 0.41 1.78
C PHE A 68 -11.57 -0.20 2.59
N ILE A 69 -11.87 -1.12 3.52
CA ILE A 69 -10.86 -1.78 4.36
C ILE A 69 -9.95 -2.68 3.51
N THR A 70 -10.48 -3.29 2.46
CA THR A 70 -9.68 -4.07 1.50
C THR A 70 -8.72 -3.17 0.73
N THR A 71 -9.20 -2.06 0.17
CA THR A 71 -8.37 -1.09 -0.56
C THR A 71 -7.29 -0.48 0.34
N TYR A 72 -7.69 0.08 1.47
CA TYR A 72 -6.80 0.85 2.34
C TYR A 72 -5.89 -0.05 3.16
N HIS A 73 -6.45 -0.91 4.02
CA HIS A 73 -5.63 -1.66 4.97
C HIS A 73 -4.94 -2.89 4.36
N MET A 74 -5.53 -3.54 3.36
CA MET A 74 -4.93 -4.77 2.79
C MET A 74 -4.02 -4.48 1.60
N VAL A 75 -4.50 -3.72 0.61
CA VAL A 75 -3.73 -3.45 -0.62
C VAL A 75 -2.71 -2.34 -0.38
N ILE A 76 -3.13 -1.18 0.10
CA ILE A 76 -2.24 -0.03 0.27
C ILE A 76 -1.28 -0.25 1.44
N GLU A 77 -1.76 -0.41 2.66
CA GLU A 77 -0.87 -0.57 3.83
C GLU A 77 -0.27 -1.99 3.90
N GLY A 78 -1.13 -3.00 3.79
CA GLY A 78 -0.78 -4.41 3.99
C GLY A 78 0.09 -5.03 2.90
N ALA A 79 0.20 -4.41 1.72
CA ALA A 79 1.05 -4.85 0.63
C ALA A 79 2.00 -3.76 0.14
N LEU A 80 1.49 -2.64 -0.37
CA LEU A 80 2.35 -1.62 -1.00
C LEU A 80 3.27 -0.89 -0.03
N ALA A 81 2.72 -0.34 1.06
CA ALA A 81 3.50 0.42 2.02
C ALA A 81 4.61 -0.43 2.65
N LEU A 82 4.29 -1.67 3.02
CA LEU A 82 5.29 -2.61 3.56
C LEU A 82 6.35 -3.02 2.53
N THR A 83 5.96 -3.19 1.27
CA THR A 83 6.90 -3.50 0.19
C THR A 83 7.86 -2.32 -0.03
N GLY A 84 7.31 -1.12 -0.22
CA GLY A 84 8.09 0.10 -0.39
C GLY A 84 9.02 0.35 0.78
N GLN A 85 8.51 0.24 2.01
CA GLN A 85 9.33 0.35 3.21
C GLN A 85 10.49 -0.65 3.21
N ASN A 86 10.20 -1.95 3.03
CA ASN A 86 11.23 -3.00 3.07
C ASN A 86 12.38 -2.71 2.10
N PHE A 87 12.08 -2.41 0.83
CA PHE A 87 13.13 -2.23 -0.17
C PHE A 87 13.83 -0.87 -0.05
N VAL A 88 13.11 0.21 0.28
CA VAL A 88 13.72 1.54 0.44
C VAL A 88 14.64 1.56 1.66
N THR A 89 14.20 1.08 2.83
CA THR A 89 15.05 1.10 4.02
C THR A 89 16.23 0.17 3.87
N ARG A 90 16.02 -1.04 3.31
CA ARG A 90 17.12 -1.98 3.08
C ARG A 90 18.17 -1.42 2.13
N TYR A 91 17.77 -0.78 1.03
CA TYR A 91 18.70 -0.09 0.14
C TYR A 91 19.51 0.98 0.88
N MET A 92 18.84 1.80 1.68
CA MET A 92 19.50 2.89 2.42
C MET A 92 20.47 2.37 3.48
N GLU A 93 20.11 1.29 4.19
CA GLU A 93 20.97 0.61 5.17
C GLU A 93 22.19 -0.03 4.51
N GLU A 94 22.01 -0.76 3.39
CA GLU A 94 23.10 -1.41 2.66
C GLU A 94 24.11 -0.41 2.07
N ASN A 95 23.66 0.82 1.80
CA ASN A 95 24.49 1.90 1.23
C ASN A 95 24.96 2.94 2.25
N ASP A 96 24.63 2.78 3.54
CA ASP A 96 24.97 3.73 4.62
C ASP A 96 24.53 5.18 4.33
N VAL A 97 23.31 5.34 3.81
CA VAL A 97 22.72 6.64 3.48
C VAL A 97 21.42 6.89 4.23
N PHE A 98 21.15 8.17 4.52
CA PHE A 98 19.92 8.65 5.14
C PHE A 98 19.49 7.90 6.43
N PRO A 99 20.37 7.72 7.44
CA PRO A 99 20.04 6.97 8.65
C PRO A 99 18.82 7.51 9.41
N GLY A 100 18.61 8.84 9.39
CA GLY A 100 17.41 9.45 9.98
C GLY A 100 16.12 9.12 9.24
N PHE A 101 16.19 8.88 7.92
CA PHE A 101 15.04 8.41 7.15
C PHE A 101 14.75 6.94 7.48
N VAL A 102 15.78 6.09 7.56
CA VAL A 102 15.63 4.69 7.98
C VAL A 102 14.95 4.59 9.35
N GLU A 103 15.41 5.37 10.33
CA GLU A 103 14.79 5.42 11.66
C GLU A 103 13.33 5.90 11.59
N GLY A 104 13.08 6.99 10.87
CA GLY A 104 11.75 7.57 10.75
C GLY A 104 10.75 6.66 10.04
N PHE A 105 11.13 6.04 8.92
CA PHE A 105 10.30 5.08 8.21
C PHE A 105 10.10 3.80 9.05
N GLY A 106 11.11 3.39 9.83
CA GLY A 106 10.96 2.34 10.84
C GLY A 106 9.94 2.68 11.94
N ASN A 107 9.78 3.96 12.32
CA ASN A 107 8.72 4.38 13.23
C ASN A 107 7.34 4.29 12.56
N VAL A 108 7.21 4.77 11.32
CA VAL A 108 5.98 4.65 10.51
C VAL A 108 5.54 3.19 10.43
N ALA A 109 6.46 2.28 10.11
CA ALA A 109 6.23 0.84 10.04
C ALA A 109 5.61 0.23 11.30
N ARG A 110 6.04 0.70 12.48
CA ARG A 110 5.50 0.21 13.76
C ARG A 110 4.06 0.68 13.98
N ASP A 111 3.69 1.82 13.42
CA ASP A 111 2.31 2.29 13.41
C ASP A 111 1.48 1.47 12.40
N GLU A 112 2.00 1.23 11.20
CA GLU A 112 1.34 0.42 10.16
C GLU A 112 0.95 -0.99 10.64
N HIS A 113 1.74 -1.60 11.52
CA HIS A 113 1.36 -2.87 12.13
C HIS A 113 -0.01 -2.82 12.81
N ARG A 114 -0.38 -1.71 13.46
CA ARG A 114 -1.67 -1.57 14.13
C ARG A 114 -2.81 -1.32 13.13
N HIS A 115 -2.56 -0.55 12.08
CA HIS A 115 -3.57 -0.25 11.06
C HIS A 115 -3.96 -1.52 10.29
N VAL A 116 -2.94 -2.25 9.84
CA VAL A 116 -3.11 -3.53 9.14
C VAL A 116 -3.72 -4.58 10.06
N ALA A 117 -3.36 -4.62 11.35
CA ALA A 117 -3.99 -5.52 12.32
C ALA A 117 -5.47 -5.22 12.50
N TYR A 118 -5.87 -3.94 12.58
CA TYR A 118 -7.28 -3.55 12.64
C TYR A 118 -8.04 -4.00 11.39
N GLY A 119 -7.52 -3.72 10.18
CA GLY A 119 -8.16 -4.14 8.94
C GLY A 119 -8.29 -5.66 8.84
N THR A 120 -7.24 -6.39 9.24
CA THR A 120 -7.24 -7.86 9.27
C THR A 120 -8.31 -8.39 10.21
N TRP A 121 -8.34 -7.90 11.45
CA TRP A 121 -9.35 -8.30 12.43
C TRP A 121 -10.75 -7.98 11.95
N TRP A 122 -11.00 -6.76 11.46
CA TRP A 122 -12.33 -6.35 11.06
C TRP A 122 -12.87 -7.18 9.90
N LEU A 123 -12.04 -7.44 8.88
CA LEU A 123 -12.41 -8.30 7.76
C LEU A 123 -12.63 -9.75 8.21
N GLN A 124 -11.81 -10.26 9.14
CA GLN A 124 -12.01 -11.59 9.70
C GLN A 124 -13.38 -11.73 10.39
N GLN A 125 -13.81 -10.71 11.14
CA GLN A 125 -15.11 -10.71 11.84
C GLN A 125 -16.32 -10.52 10.90
N ASN A 126 -16.09 -10.13 9.65
CA ASN A 126 -17.17 -9.81 8.70
C ASN A 126 -17.10 -10.69 7.47
N ALA A 127 -16.08 -10.53 6.64
CA ALA A 127 -15.89 -11.32 5.43
C ALA A 127 -15.45 -12.77 5.72
N GLY A 128 -14.74 -13.04 6.82
CA GLY A 128 -14.33 -14.39 7.19
C GLY A 128 -15.48 -15.32 7.61
N SER A 129 -16.67 -14.78 7.88
CA SER A 129 -17.86 -15.51 8.35
C SER A 129 -19.12 -15.26 7.53
N ASP A 130 -19.02 -14.54 6.40
CA ASP A 130 -20.13 -14.12 5.55
C ASP A 130 -19.70 -14.25 4.08
N ASP A 131 -20.21 -15.29 3.40
CA ASP A 131 -19.79 -15.64 2.04
C ASP A 131 -20.02 -14.50 1.04
N ALA A 132 -21.11 -13.73 1.19
CA ALA A 132 -21.40 -12.61 0.31
C ALA A 132 -20.34 -11.51 0.48
N LEU A 133 -19.95 -11.19 1.72
CA LEU A 133 -18.89 -10.22 1.98
C LEU A 133 -17.50 -10.74 1.58
N ALA A 134 -17.26 -12.05 1.69
CA ALA A 134 -16.05 -12.68 1.18
C ALA A 134 -15.94 -12.51 -0.34
N GLU A 135 -17.03 -12.75 -1.08
CA GLU A 135 -17.09 -12.54 -2.52
C GLU A 135 -16.83 -11.07 -2.90
N ARG A 136 -17.42 -10.11 -2.17
CA ARG A 136 -17.15 -8.67 -2.36
C ARG A 136 -15.67 -8.35 -2.17
N MET A 137 -15.06 -8.87 -1.10
CA MET A 137 -13.64 -8.69 -0.81
C MET A 137 -12.76 -9.29 -1.91
N GLN A 138 -13.06 -10.51 -2.38
CA GLN A 138 -12.32 -11.16 -3.46
C GLN A 138 -12.41 -10.39 -4.78
N ALA A 139 -13.61 -9.91 -5.14
CA ALA A 139 -13.79 -9.09 -6.33
C ALA A 139 -12.94 -7.81 -6.27
N LYS A 140 -12.94 -7.12 -5.13
CA LYS A 140 -12.11 -5.92 -4.93
C LYS A 140 -10.61 -6.22 -4.98
N LEU A 141 -10.17 -7.38 -4.46
CA LEU A 141 -8.78 -7.82 -4.60
C LEU A 141 -8.40 -8.12 -6.05
N GLN A 142 -9.26 -8.79 -6.81
CA GLN A 142 -9.02 -9.09 -8.23
C GLN A 142 -8.89 -7.81 -9.07
N GLU A 143 -9.67 -6.79 -8.74
CA GLU A 143 -9.59 -5.46 -9.34
C GLU A 143 -8.27 -4.75 -9.02
N LEU A 144 -7.87 -4.74 -7.75
CA LEU A 144 -6.78 -3.86 -7.29
C LEU A 144 -5.38 -4.48 -7.31
N ILE A 145 -5.24 -5.81 -7.27
CA ILE A 145 -3.92 -6.45 -7.30
C ILE A 145 -3.11 -6.06 -8.54
N PRO A 146 -3.67 -6.10 -9.78
CA PRO A 146 -2.93 -5.66 -10.97
C PRO A 146 -2.53 -4.18 -10.92
N VAL A 147 -3.41 -3.31 -10.39
CA VAL A 147 -3.12 -1.88 -10.23
C VAL A 147 -2.00 -1.67 -9.23
N ALA A 148 -2.06 -2.33 -8.07
CA ALA A 148 -1.03 -2.28 -7.05
C ALA A 148 0.33 -2.77 -7.57
N ALA A 149 0.37 -3.88 -8.31
CA ALA A 149 1.60 -4.33 -8.95
C ALA A 149 2.18 -3.26 -9.91
N GLY A 150 1.32 -2.58 -10.66
CA GLY A 150 1.70 -1.45 -11.52
C GLY A 150 2.31 -0.26 -10.77
N VAL A 151 1.88 -0.01 -9.52
CA VAL A 151 2.45 1.07 -8.69
C VAL A 151 3.95 0.88 -8.46
N LEU A 152 4.40 -0.37 -8.33
CA LEU A 152 5.79 -0.71 -8.02
C LEU A 152 6.72 -0.61 -9.24
N VAL A 153 6.17 -0.42 -10.45
CA VAL A 153 6.92 -0.37 -11.70
C VAL A 153 7.60 0.98 -11.84
N PRO A 154 8.93 1.03 -12.04
CA PRO A 154 9.67 2.27 -12.24
C PRO A 154 9.18 3.06 -13.45
N PRO A 155 9.27 4.41 -13.42
CA PRO A 155 8.98 5.23 -14.59
C PRO A 155 9.76 4.78 -15.82
N GLY A 156 9.06 4.59 -16.94
CA GLY A 156 9.66 4.18 -18.22
C GLY A 156 9.93 2.67 -18.37
N ALA A 157 9.65 1.85 -17.35
CA ALA A 157 9.73 0.39 -17.46
C ALA A 157 8.41 -0.22 -17.97
N ASP A 158 8.50 -1.35 -18.67
CA ASP A 158 7.34 -2.14 -19.07
C ASP A 158 6.97 -3.11 -17.93
N PRO A 159 5.72 -3.09 -17.40
CA PRO A 159 5.27 -4.01 -16.36
C PRO A 159 5.31 -5.50 -16.77
N SER A 160 5.33 -5.79 -18.07
CA SER A 160 5.40 -7.15 -18.63
C SER A 160 6.83 -7.67 -18.81
N GLU A 161 7.84 -6.83 -18.63
CA GLU A 161 9.25 -7.18 -18.72
C GLU A 161 9.90 -7.24 -17.32
N GLU A 162 11.12 -7.77 -17.25
CA GLU A 162 11.93 -7.69 -16.05
C GLU A 162 12.43 -6.26 -15.87
N TRP A 163 12.19 -5.69 -14.70
CA TRP A 163 12.65 -4.36 -14.31
C TRP A 163 13.38 -4.42 -12.97
N GLN A 164 14.15 -3.37 -12.69
CA GLN A 164 14.83 -3.23 -11.41
C GLN A 164 14.50 -1.89 -10.77
N ILE A 165 14.39 -1.89 -9.45
CA ILE A 165 14.25 -0.69 -8.64
C ILE A 165 15.17 -0.81 -7.44
N LEU A 166 16.01 0.21 -7.20
CA LEU A 166 16.98 0.22 -6.09
C LEU A 166 17.88 -1.04 -6.05
N GLY A 167 18.20 -1.64 -7.21
CA GLY A 167 19.00 -2.86 -7.31
C GLY A 167 18.27 -4.18 -7.06
N TYR A 168 16.95 -4.14 -6.83
CA TYR A 168 16.11 -5.32 -6.66
C TYR A 168 15.34 -5.64 -7.93
N SER A 169 15.22 -6.93 -8.26
CA SER A 169 14.44 -7.37 -9.42
C SER A 169 12.93 -7.26 -9.19
N SER A 170 12.17 -7.10 -10.28
CA SER A 170 10.71 -7.13 -10.27
C SER A 170 10.15 -8.38 -9.59
N ASN A 171 10.81 -9.53 -9.73
CA ASN A 171 10.43 -10.78 -9.07
C ASN A 171 10.56 -10.70 -7.56
N GLU A 172 11.66 -10.18 -7.02
CA GLU A 172 11.86 -10.01 -5.58
C GLU A 172 10.81 -9.08 -4.98
N VAL A 173 10.57 -7.95 -5.65
CA VAL A 173 9.62 -6.93 -5.21
C VAL A 173 8.19 -7.49 -5.20
N ASN A 174 7.77 -8.12 -6.30
CA ASN A 174 6.43 -8.69 -6.43
C ASN A 174 6.22 -9.90 -5.50
N GLU A 175 7.23 -10.75 -5.31
CA GLU A 175 7.14 -11.90 -4.41
C GLU A 175 6.95 -11.45 -2.95
N PHE A 176 7.67 -10.41 -2.51
CA PHE A 176 7.51 -9.84 -1.18
C PHE A 176 6.09 -9.29 -0.98
N ALA A 177 5.59 -8.51 -1.93
CA ALA A 177 4.24 -7.94 -1.89
C ALA A 177 3.18 -9.05 -1.84
N PHE A 178 3.30 -10.06 -2.70
CA PHE A 178 2.38 -11.20 -2.76
C PHE A 178 2.38 -12.02 -1.47
N LYS A 179 3.55 -12.34 -0.91
CA LYS A 179 3.66 -13.06 0.37
C LYS A 179 3.04 -12.28 1.52
N SER A 180 3.30 -10.97 1.56
CA SER A 180 2.76 -10.06 2.56
C SER A 180 1.23 -10.04 2.54
N LEU A 181 0.63 -9.87 1.36
CA LEU A 181 -0.82 -9.87 1.21
C LEU A 181 -1.42 -11.26 1.51
N SER A 182 -0.87 -12.32 0.91
CA SER A 182 -1.38 -13.70 1.05
C SER A 182 -1.46 -14.17 2.50
N ARG A 183 -0.45 -13.85 3.32
CA ARG A 183 -0.45 -14.19 4.75
C ARG A 183 -1.65 -13.60 5.50
N ARG A 184 -2.04 -12.37 5.15
CA ARG A 184 -3.15 -11.66 5.80
C ARG A 184 -4.50 -12.19 5.34
N LEU A 185 -4.63 -12.40 4.05
CA LEU A 185 -5.83 -13.01 3.45
C LEU A 185 -6.12 -14.39 4.03
N LYS A 186 -5.07 -15.19 4.26
CA LYS A 186 -5.18 -16.46 4.99
C LYS A 186 -5.66 -16.27 6.44
N ALA A 187 -5.16 -15.27 7.16
CA ALA A 187 -5.61 -14.98 8.52
C ALA A 187 -7.08 -14.51 8.59
N ILE A 188 -7.54 -13.79 7.57
CA ILE A 188 -8.93 -13.33 7.42
C ILE A 188 -9.90 -14.49 7.14
N GLY A 189 -9.43 -15.57 6.54
CA GLY A 189 -10.27 -16.69 6.08
C GLY A 189 -10.72 -16.55 4.62
N VAL A 190 -10.17 -15.60 3.88
CA VAL A 190 -10.51 -15.31 2.47
C VAL A 190 -9.23 -15.37 1.63
N PRO A 191 -8.65 -16.56 1.39
CA PRO A 191 -7.40 -16.68 0.64
C PRO A 191 -7.58 -16.30 -0.84
N LEU A 192 -6.49 -15.90 -1.50
CA LEU A 192 -6.48 -15.70 -2.96
C LEU A 192 -6.79 -17.03 -3.66
N GLN A 193 -7.73 -17.00 -4.62
CA GLN A 193 -7.99 -18.15 -5.47
C GLN A 193 -6.71 -18.52 -6.23
N GLY A 194 -6.23 -19.75 -6.05
CA GLY A 194 -4.96 -20.24 -6.61
C GLY A 194 -3.81 -20.39 -5.60
N ALA A 195 -3.92 -19.85 -4.39
CA ALA A 195 -3.01 -20.18 -3.29
C ALA A 195 -3.40 -21.56 -2.73
N ALA A 196 -2.80 -22.63 -3.26
CA ALA A 196 -3.05 -23.98 -2.80
C ALA A 196 -2.91 -24.06 -1.26
N THR A 197 -3.93 -24.61 -0.59
CA THR A 197 -3.78 -25.10 0.78
C THR A 197 -2.67 -26.14 0.77
N PRO A 198 -1.55 -25.96 1.48
CA PRO A 198 -0.60 -27.03 1.61
C PRO A 198 -1.30 -28.17 2.36
N ALA A 199 -1.34 -29.33 1.71
CA ALA A 199 -1.84 -30.58 2.27
C ALA A 199 -1.05 -30.99 3.53
#